data_AF-A0A2V3J275-F1
#
_entry.id   AF-A0A2V3J275-F1
#
_cell.length_a   1.000
_cell.length_b   1.000
_cell.length_c   1.000
_cell.angle_alpha   90.00
_cell.angle_beta   90.00
_cell.angle_gamma   90.00
#
_symmetry.space_group_name_H-M   'P 1'
#
loop_
_entity.id
_entity.type
_entity.pdbx_description
1 polymer ?
#
loop_
_entity_poly.entity_id
_entity_poly.type
_entity_poly.pdbx_seq_one_letter_code
_entity_poly.pdbx_strand_id
1 'polypeptide(L)'
;MDLPQRLGRALKLHKKMGPIQSLHVFDFDGTLVRTPGPEEGKRRYLLETGRAWTGGWWGRPGSLRPPVVESPFPSSRVVRTVFEQMEEVMTRSQTAVGVVVTGRIQPVREPVLRILDEICIAAKNDTVPAGESFLDHNAVITHPGGRRTTLQFKEDLFRQLVTEGPLASCPLKELHIWEDRKEHAEAFATDLNDELFDLKSIRTTVHFVTPDTP
;
A
#
# COMPACT_ATOMS: atom_id res chain seq x y z
N MET A 1 16.78 -2.45 -7.13
CA MET A 1 15.61 -1.68 -7.62
C MET A 1 15.85 -0.25 -7.22
N ASP A 2 15.48 0.75 -8.01
CA ASP A 2 15.61 2.14 -7.57
C ASP A 2 14.43 2.49 -6.66
N LEU A 3 14.70 2.67 -5.36
CA LEU A 3 13.72 3.27 -4.46
C LEU A 3 13.36 4.66 -5.00
N PRO A 4 12.13 5.16 -4.74
CA PRO A 4 11.82 6.54 -5.06
C PRO A 4 12.87 7.47 -4.45
N GLN A 5 13.51 8.32 -5.27
CA GLN A 5 14.60 9.21 -4.85
C GLN A 5 14.24 10.09 -3.64
N ARG A 6 12.93 10.27 -3.38
CA ARG A 6 12.37 11.10 -2.31
C ARG A 6 11.74 10.31 -1.17
N LEU A 7 11.90 8.98 -1.13
CA LEU A 7 11.22 8.14 -0.13
C LEU A 7 11.58 8.53 1.31
N GLY A 8 12.85 8.79 1.63
CA GLY A 8 13.23 9.24 2.97
C GLY A 8 12.53 10.54 3.42
N ARG A 9 12.28 11.48 2.48
CA ARG A 9 11.49 12.69 2.75
C ARG A 9 10.01 12.35 2.91
N ALA A 10 9.48 11.44 2.09
CA ALA A 10 8.10 10.99 2.10
C ALA A 10 7.70 10.31 3.41
N LEU A 11 8.63 9.57 4.01
CA LEU A 11 8.49 8.95 5.34
C LEU A 11 8.47 9.98 6.48
N LYS A 12 8.71 11.26 6.17
CA LYS A 12 8.73 12.38 7.13
C LYS A 12 9.67 12.12 8.32
N LEU A 13 10.78 11.41 8.11
CA LEU A 13 11.72 11.02 9.18
C LEU A 13 12.18 12.22 10.01
N HIS A 14 12.45 13.35 9.36
CA HIS A 14 12.85 14.61 10.02
C HIS A 14 11.77 15.24 10.92
N LYS A 15 10.51 14.81 10.82
CA LYS A 15 9.40 15.29 11.67
C LYS A 15 9.12 14.39 12.87
N LYS A 16 9.75 13.21 12.93
CA LYS A 16 9.53 12.22 13.99
C LYS A 16 10.35 12.61 15.21
N MET A 17 9.73 12.66 16.38
CA MET A 17 10.39 13.08 17.62
C MET A 17 11.18 11.95 18.30
N GLY A 18 10.88 10.69 17.98
CA GLY A 18 11.55 9.51 18.56
C GLY A 18 12.36 8.73 17.54
N PRO A 19 13.22 7.79 17.99
CA PRO A 19 13.87 6.85 17.10
C PRO A 19 12.81 6.02 16.38
N ILE A 20 13.01 5.78 15.08
CA ILE A 20 12.09 4.97 14.29
C ILE A 20 12.27 3.50 14.66
N GLN A 21 11.21 2.91 15.18
CA GLN A 21 11.18 1.55 15.72
C GLN A 21 10.36 0.59 14.87
N SER A 22 9.36 1.07 14.12
CA SER A 22 8.54 0.21 13.27
C SER A 22 8.27 0.77 11.87
N LEU A 23 8.23 -0.14 10.90
CA LEU A 23 7.78 0.10 9.53
C LEU A 23 6.42 -0.59 9.33
N HIS A 24 5.45 0.14 8.82
CA HIS A 24 4.12 -0.36 8.48
C HIS A 24 3.94 -0.33 6.96
N VAL A 25 3.60 -1.48 6.38
CA VAL A 25 3.36 -1.64 4.95
C VAL A 25 1.91 -2.02 4.72
N PHE A 26 1.20 -1.21 3.94
CA PHE A 26 -0.19 -1.44 3.58
C PHE A 26 -0.30 -1.85 2.11
N ASP A 27 -0.83 -3.03 1.82
CA ASP A 27 -1.26 -3.34 0.45
C ASP A 27 -2.50 -2.50 0.06
N PHE A 28 -2.78 -2.41 -1.24
CA PHE A 28 -3.84 -1.59 -1.78
C PHE A 28 -5.13 -2.38 -2.08
N ASP A 29 -5.09 -3.26 -3.09
CA ASP A 29 -6.28 -3.95 -3.60
C ASP A 29 -6.68 -5.05 -2.61
N GLY A 30 -7.88 -4.99 -2.04
CA GLY A 30 -8.34 -5.96 -1.04
C GLY A 30 -7.82 -5.68 0.39
N THR A 31 -6.87 -4.76 0.55
CA THR A 31 -6.29 -4.43 1.86
C THR A 31 -6.72 -3.06 2.37
N LEU A 32 -6.36 -1.96 1.70
CA LEU A 32 -6.85 -0.62 2.05
C LEU A 32 -8.23 -0.36 1.46
N VAL A 33 -8.46 -0.86 0.24
CA VAL A 33 -9.70 -0.64 -0.51
C VAL A 33 -10.13 -1.90 -1.26
N ARG A 34 -11.43 -2.13 -1.35
CA ARG A 34 -12.04 -3.21 -2.14
C ARG A 34 -12.25 -2.74 -3.57
N THR A 35 -11.26 -2.98 -4.42
CA THR A 35 -11.37 -2.76 -5.86
C THR A 35 -11.98 -3.98 -6.54
N PRO A 36 -12.69 -3.82 -7.68
CA PRO A 36 -13.27 -4.95 -8.39
C PRO A 36 -12.17 -5.83 -9.00
N GLY A 37 -12.32 -7.14 -8.80
CA GLY A 37 -11.55 -8.16 -9.51
C GLY A 37 -11.90 -8.21 -11.01
N PRO A 38 -11.17 -9.02 -11.80
CA PRO A 38 -11.37 -9.11 -13.25
C PRO A 38 -12.79 -9.52 -13.64
N GLU A 39 -13.43 -10.43 -12.91
CA GLU A 39 -14.77 -10.90 -13.25
C GLU A 39 -15.84 -9.81 -13.03
N GLU A 40 -15.88 -9.21 -11.84
CA GLU A 40 -16.82 -8.13 -11.53
C GLU A 40 -16.58 -6.92 -12.45
N GLY A 41 -15.33 -6.50 -12.57
CA GLY A 41 -14.99 -5.25 -13.23
C GLY A 41 -15.11 -5.32 -14.75
N LYS A 42 -14.73 -6.44 -15.40
CA LYS A 42 -14.95 -6.60 -16.85
C LYS A 42 -16.43 -6.66 -17.18
N ARG A 43 -17.24 -7.32 -16.35
CA ARG A 43 -18.69 -7.34 -16.49
C ARG A 43 -19.27 -5.93 -16.38
N ARG A 44 -18.88 -5.17 -15.35
CA ARG A 44 -19.30 -3.77 -15.18
C ARG A 44 -18.89 -2.92 -16.38
N TYR A 45 -17.64 -3.03 -16.85
CA TYR A 45 -17.18 -2.31 -18.03
C TYR A 45 -18.03 -2.59 -19.27
N LEU A 46 -18.38 -3.85 -19.52
CA LEU A 46 -19.23 -4.22 -20.65
C LEU A 46 -20.64 -3.63 -20.53
N LEU A 47 -21.26 -3.71 -19.34
CA LEU A 47 -22.59 -3.17 -19.10
C LEU A 47 -22.64 -1.65 -19.30
N GLU A 48 -21.63 -0.94 -18.80
CA GLU A 48 -21.60 0.54 -18.81
C GLU A 48 -21.16 1.12 -20.16
N THR A 49 -20.30 0.43 -20.91
CA THR A 49 -19.72 0.95 -22.15
C THR A 49 -20.25 0.29 -23.42
N GLY A 50 -20.94 -0.84 -23.31
CA GLY A 50 -21.31 -1.70 -24.43
C GLY A 50 -20.11 -2.39 -25.11
N ARG A 51 -18.91 -2.32 -24.54
CA ARG A 51 -17.67 -2.86 -25.14
C ARG A 51 -17.05 -3.93 -24.25
N ALA A 52 -16.61 -5.03 -24.85
CA ALA A 52 -15.84 -6.05 -24.13
C ALA A 52 -14.46 -5.50 -23.73
N TRP A 53 -13.99 -5.91 -22.55
CA TRP A 53 -12.65 -5.54 -22.08
C TRP A 53 -11.56 -6.27 -22.87
N THR A 54 -10.54 -5.55 -23.32
CA THR A 54 -9.41 -6.12 -24.06
C THR A 54 -8.11 -6.03 -23.26
N GLY A 55 -7.38 -7.14 -23.15
CA GLY A 55 -6.08 -7.22 -22.47
C GLY A 55 -6.15 -7.53 -20.97
N GLY A 56 -5.01 -7.39 -20.28
CA GLY A 56 -4.90 -7.70 -18.85
C GLY A 56 -5.70 -6.73 -17.96
N TRP A 57 -6.23 -7.25 -16.84
CA TRP A 57 -6.97 -6.45 -15.86
C TRP A 57 -6.04 -5.59 -15.00
N TRP A 58 -5.06 -6.24 -14.36
CA TRP A 58 -4.21 -5.64 -13.34
C TRP A 58 -3.25 -4.56 -13.85
N GLY A 59 -2.97 -4.55 -15.16
CA GLY A 59 -2.01 -3.66 -15.80
C GLY A 59 -2.60 -2.49 -16.60
N ARG A 60 -3.90 -2.23 -16.48
CA ARG A 60 -4.59 -1.21 -17.28
C ARG A 60 -5.22 -0.15 -16.37
N PRO A 61 -4.96 1.15 -16.61
CA PRO A 61 -5.55 2.22 -15.80
C PRO A 61 -7.08 2.18 -15.71
N GLY A 62 -7.73 1.74 -16.80
CA GLY A 62 -9.19 1.62 -16.86
C GLY A 62 -9.81 0.70 -15.80
N SER A 63 -9.04 -0.23 -15.20
CA SER A 63 -9.57 -1.12 -14.16
C SER A 63 -9.85 -0.39 -12.85
N LEU A 64 -9.31 0.83 -12.68
CA LEU A 64 -9.42 1.67 -11.49
C LEU A 64 -10.00 3.06 -11.82
N ARG A 65 -10.63 3.22 -13.00
CA ARG A 65 -11.25 4.47 -13.43
C ARG A 65 -12.75 4.27 -13.72
N PRO A 66 -13.54 5.33 -13.76
CA PRO A 66 -14.90 5.26 -14.26
C PRO A 66 -14.93 4.68 -15.69
N PRO A 67 -15.93 3.86 -16.03
CA PRO A 67 -17.11 3.51 -15.22
C PRO A 67 -16.92 2.28 -14.30
N VAL A 68 -15.73 1.66 -14.27
CA VAL A 68 -15.48 0.46 -13.46
C VAL A 68 -15.43 0.80 -11.97
N VAL A 69 -14.66 1.83 -11.63
CA VAL A 69 -14.49 2.33 -10.26
C VAL A 69 -14.95 3.78 -10.23
N GLU A 70 -15.84 4.09 -9.29
CA GLU A 70 -16.43 5.40 -9.12
C GLU A 70 -15.39 6.46 -8.68
N SER A 71 -15.70 7.72 -8.95
CA SER A 71 -14.96 8.90 -8.47
C SER A 71 -16.02 9.94 -8.03
N PRO A 72 -16.09 10.30 -6.74
CA PRO A 72 -15.22 9.85 -5.64
C PRO A 72 -15.35 8.35 -5.32
N PHE A 73 -14.28 7.76 -4.81
CA PHE A 73 -14.24 6.36 -4.39
C PHE A 73 -15.22 6.14 -3.22
N PRO A 74 -16.09 5.11 -3.28
CA PRO A 74 -17.13 4.94 -2.29
C PRO A 74 -16.56 4.50 -0.95
N SER A 75 -16.94 5.19 0.12
CA SER A 75 -16.46 4.91 1.48
C SER A 75 -16.81 3.51 1.97
N SER A 76 -17.87 2.89 1.44
CA SER A 76 -18.26 1.51 1.74
C SER A 76 -17.29 0.46 1.18
N ARG A 77 -16.37 0.86 0.28
CA ARG A 77 -15.30 0.00 -0.24
C ARG A 77 -13.95 0.28 0.42
N VAL A 78 -13.87 1.16 1.42
CA VAL A 78 -12.67 1.33 2.23
C VAL A 78 -12.68 0.30 3.34
N VAL A 79 -11.57 -0.41 3.54
CA VAL A 79 -11.40 -1.32 4.69
C VAL A 79 -11.01 -0.44 5.87
N ARG A 80 -11.99 -0.10 6.70
CA ARG A 80 -11.88 1.01 7.66
C ARG A 80 -10.78 0.76 8.69
N THR A 81 -10.70 -0.46 9.21
CA THR A 81 -9.73 -0.84 10.25
C THR A 81 -8.29 -0.66 9.76
N VAL A 82 -8.02 -1.02 8.51
CA VAL A 82 -6.68 -0.91 7.91
C VAL A 82 -6.37 0.56 7.60
N PHE A 83 -7.35 1.30 7.09
CA PHE A 83 -7.20 2.71 6.79
C PHE A 83 -6.93 3.56 8.05
N GLU A 84 -7.66 3.32 9.15
CA GLU A 84 -7.45 4.01 10.43
C GLU A 84 -6.04 3.75 10.98
N GLN A 85 -5.52 2.54 10.83
CA GLN A 85 -4.13 2.22 11.20
C GLN A 85 -3.11 2.94 10.31
N MET A 86 -3.38 3.04 9.00
CA MET A 86 -2.53 3.80 8.08
C MET A 86 -2.51 5.28 8.45
N GLU A 87 -3.67 5.86 8.72
CA GLU A 87 -3.83 7.25 9.15
C GLU A 87 -3.04 7.52 10.44
N GLU A 88 -3.23 6.70 11.47
CA GLU A 88 -2.52 6.83 12.75
C GLU A 88 -0.99 6.84 12.58
N VAL A 89 -0.45 5.88 11.82
CA VAL A 89 0.99 5.76 11.58
C VAL A 89 1.54 6.94 10.80
N MET A 90 0.82 7.37 9.75
CA MET A 90 1.30 8.41 8.83
C MET A 90 1.12 9.83 9.37
N THR A 91 0.26 10.04 10.35
CA THR A 91 -0.09 11.38 10.83
C THR A 91 0.26 11.65 12.29
N ARG A 92 0.12 10.66 13.19
CA ARG A 92 0.25 10.86 14.63
C ARG A 92 1.47 10.18 15.24
N SER A 93 1.86 9.01 14.73
CA SER A 93 2.97 8.25 15.31
C SER A 93 4.30 9.01 15.28
N GLN A 94 5.04 8.97 16.39
CA GLN A 94 6.36 9.61 16.53
C GLN A 94 7.53 8.64 16.36
N THR A 95 7.26 7.34 16.27
CA THR A 95 8.27 6.27 16.22
C THR A 95 8.00 5.23 15.13
N ALA A 96 6.86 5.32 14.43
CA ALA A 96 6.52 4.47 13.30
C ALA A 96 6.49 5.27 12.00
N VAL A 97 6.75 4.58 10.89
CA VAL A 97 6.59 5.10 9.53
C VAL A 97 5.75 4.15 8.68
N GLY A 98 5.02 4.70 7.71
CA GLY A 98 4.11 3.95 6.86
C GLY A 98 4.45 4.09 5.38
N VAL A 99 4.23 3.03 4.61
CA VAL A 99 4.24 3.03 3.13
C VAL A 99 3.06 2.23 2.60
N VAL A 100 2.56 2.61 1.42
CA VAL A 100 1.60 1.81 0.65
C VAL A 100 2.35 1.08 -0.44
N VAL A 101 2.19 -0.23 -0.56
CA VAL A 101 2.91 -1.06 -1.55
C VAL A 101 1.93 -1.96 -2.27
N THR A 102 1.83 -1.80 -3.59
CA THR A 102 0.85 -2.54 -4.40
C THR A 102 1.48 -3.30 -5.55
N GLY A 103 0.87 -4.45 -5.89
CA GLY A 103 1.17 -5.19 -7.12
C GLY A 103 0.73 -4.48 -8.41
N ARG A 104 -0.04 -3.38 -8.33
CA ARG A 104 -0.38 -2.57 -9.50
C ARG A 104 0.88 -2.00 -10.13
N ILE A 105 1.03 -2.17 -11.45
CA ILE A 105 2.21 -1.71 -12.17
C ILE A 105 2.24 -0.19 -12.37
N GLN A 106 3.42 0.36 -12.64
CA GLN A 106 3.64 1.81 -12.79
C GLN A 106 2.62 2.56 -13.67
N PRO A 107 2.15 2.06 -14.83
CA PRO A 107 1.10 2.73 -15.61
C PRO A 107 -0.23 2.93 -14.85
N VAL A 108 -0.51 2.09 -13.87
CA VAL A 108 -1.73 2.12 -13.04
C VAL A 108 -1.54 2.97 -11.78
N ARG A 109 -0.36 3.57 -11.59
CA ARG A 109 -0.04 4.40 -10.43
C ARG A 109 -0.98 5.59 -10.26
N GLU A 110 -1.25 6.35 -11.33
CA GLU A 110 -2.09 7.54 -11.23
C GLU A 110 -3.51 7.21 -10.73
N PRO A 111 -4.21 6.17 -11.24
CA PRO A 111 -5.48 5.74 -10.66
C PRO A 111 -5.41 5.28 -9.19
N VAL A 112 -4.31 4.64 -8.78
CA VAL A 112 -4.08 4.26 -7.37
C VAL A 112 -3.98 5.51 -6.49
N LEU A 113 -3.16 6.47 -6.90
CA LEU A 113 -2.97 7.74 -6.17
C LEU A 113 -4.29 8.52 -6.08
N ARG A 114 -5.06 8.60 -7.16
CA ARG A 114 -6.40 9.22 -7.15
C ARG A 114 -7.28 8.63 -6.05
N ILE A 115 -7.41 7.31 -6.01
CA ILE A 115 -8.26 6.64 -5.00
C ILE A 115 -7.75 6.90 -3.59
N LEU A 116 -6.43 6.78 -3.37
CA LEU A 116 -5.82 7.04 -2.07
C LEU A 116 -6.02 8.50 -1.61
N ASP A 117 -5.87 9.48 -2.51
CA ASP A 117 -6.14 10.88 -2.18
C ASP A 117 -7.61 11.11 -1.87
N GLU A 118 -8.53 10.57 -2.66
CA GLU A 118 -9.97 10.71 -2.43
C GLU A 118 -10.36 10.19 -1.03
N ILE A 119 -9.85 9.04 -0.62
CA ILE A 119 -10.15 8.49 0.72
C ILE A 119 -9.43 9.25 1.84
N CYS A 120 -8.21 9.74 1.61
CA CYS A 120 -7.47 10.53 2.60
C CYS A 120 -8.11 11.92 2.82
N ILE A 121 -8.59 12.56 1.76
CA ILE A 121 -9.29 13.86 1.82
C ILE A 121 -10.67 13.69 2.46
N ALA A 122 -11.36 12.58 2.19
CA ALA A 122 -12.65 12.30 2.81
C ALA A 122 -12.56 11.94 4.30
N ALA A 123 -11.39 11.48 4.77
CA ALA A 123 -11.15 11.22 6.17
C ALA A 123 -11.17 12.53 6.97
N LYS A 124 -11.93 12.57 8.06
CA LYS A 124 -11.96 13.72 8.98
C LYS A 124 -10.71 13.68 9.86
N ASN A 125 -9.59 14.08 9.29
CA ASN A 125 -8.31 14.15 9.97
C ASN A 125 -8.07 15.57 10.53
N ASP A 126 -7.69 15.68 11.80
CA ASP A 126 -7.43 16.93 12.52
C ASP A 126 -5.97 17.41 12.44
N THR A 127 -5.09 16.57 11.89
CA THR A 127 -3.64 16.82 11.74
C THR A 127 -3.26 17.44 10.40
N VAL A 128 -4.18 17.46 9.43
CA VAL A 128 -3.98 18.08 8.10
C VAL A 128 -5.12 19.06 7.78
N PRO A 129 -4.86 20.11 6.96
CA PRO A 129 -5.90 21.04 6.56
C PRO A 129 -7.06 20.36 5.84
N ALA A 130 -8.28 20.89 6.02
CA ALA A 130 -9.46 20.38 5.34
C ALA A 130 -9.28 20.46 3.82
N GLY A 131 -9.57 19.35 3.12
CA GLY A 131 -9.41 19.26 1.67
C GLY A 131 -8.04 18.81 1.20
N GLU A 132 -7.09 18.54 2.11
CA GLU A 132 -5.76 18.04 1.78
C GLU A 132 -5.58 16.56 2.11
N SER A 133 -4.82 15.84 1.28
CA SER A 133 -4.41 14.46 1.54
C SER A 133 -3.20 14.44 2.48
N PHE A 134 -3.22 13.61 3.53
CA PHE A 134 -2.05 13.43 4.41
C PHE A 134 -0.95 12.56 3.78
N LEU A 135 -1.28 11.86 2.70
CA LEU A 135 -0.42 10.90 2.01
C LEU A 135 0.59 11.61 1.11
N ASP A 136 1.88 11.36 1.34
CA ASP A 136 2.90 11.72 0.35
C ASP A 136 2.93 10.65 -0.73
N HIS A 137 2.70 11.03 -1.99
CA HIS A 137 2.67 10.08 -3.11
C HIS A 137 3.98 9.29 -3.24
N ASN A 138 5.12 9.81 -2.79
CA ASN A 138 6.38 9.07 -2.83
C ASN A 138 6.44 7.92 -1.80
N ALA A 139 5.54 7.89 -0.81
CA ALA A 139 5.34 6.77 0.11
C ALA A 139 4.42 5.68 -0.46
N VAL A 140 3.87 5.87 -1.66
CA VAL A 140 3.11 4.87 -2.41
C VAL A 140 4.04 4.25 -3.45
N ILE A 141 4.20 2.94 -3.43
CA ILE A 141 5.13 2.20 -4.28
C ILE A 141 4.36 1.16 -5.10
N THR A 142 4.47 1.28 -6.41
CA THR A 142 3.84 0.41 -7.40
C THR A 142 4.87 -0.57 -7.96
N HIS A 143 4.42 -1.74 -8.40
CA HIS A 143 5.29 -2.72 -9.04
C HIS A 143 5.94 -2.11 -10.30
N PRO A 144 7.26 -2.27 -10.51
CA PRO A 144 7.96 -1.68 -11.65
C PRO A 144 7.64 -2.35 -13.01
N GLY A 145 6.69 -3.29 -13.06
CA GLY A 145 6.53 -4.23 -14.16
C GLY A 145 7.70 -5.22 -14.30
N GLY A 146 7.77 -5.93 -15.44
CA GLY A 146 8.81 -6.90 -15.74
C GLY A 146 8.44 -8.34 -15.38
N ARG A 147 9.45 -9.20 -15.20
CA ARG A 147 9.28 -10.66 -14.99
C ARG A 147 9.14 -11.09 -13.52
N ARG A 148 9.37 -10.18 -12.58
CA ARG A 148 9.25 -10.47 -11.14
C ARG A 148 7.79 -10.67 -10.76
N THR A 149 7.53 -11.61 -9.86
CA THR A 149 6.21 -11.75 -9.24
C THR A 149 5.99 -10.62 -8.24
N THR A 150 4.72 -10.37 -7.88
CA THR A 150 4.40 -9.37 -6.86
C THR A 150 5.02 -9.71 -5.50
N LEU A 151 5.04 -10.98 -5.12
CA LEU A 151 5.69 -11.45 -3.90
C LEU A 151 7.17 -11.10 -3.88
N GLN A 152 7.92 -11.52 -4.91
CA GLN A 152 9.36 -11.24 -5.03
C GLN A 152 9.65 -9.73 -5.01
N PHE A 153 8.83 -8.94 -5.72
CA PHE A 153 8.95 -7.49 -5.71
C PHE A 153 8.80 -6.90 -4.30
N LYS A 154 7.82 -7.38 -3.53
CA LYS A 154 7.55 -6.90 -2.17
C LYS A 154 8.66 -7.31 -1.21
N GLU A 155 9.11 -8.57 -1.26
CA GLU A 155 10.23 -9.05 -0.43
C GLU A 155 11.52 -8.27 -0.69
N ASP A 156 11.89 -8.09 -1.97
CA ASP A 156 13.03 -7.27 -2.38
C ASP A 156 12.91 -5.84 -1.83
N LEU A 157 11.72 -5.25 -1.95
CA LEU A 157 11.46 -3.89 -1.50
C LEU A 157 11.60 -3.78 0.02
N PHE A 158 10.98 -4.69 0.79
CA PHE A 158 11.03 -4.64 2.25
C PHE A 158 12.45 -4.81 2.76
N ARG A 159 13.19 -5.77 2.19
CA ARG A 159 14.60 -5.98 2.46
C ARG A 159 15.39 -4.71 2.17
N GLN A 160 15.25 -4.16 0.96
CA GLN A 160 15.94 -2.93 0.57
C GLN A 160 15.62 -1.75 1.50
N LEU A 161 14.36 -1.56 1.92
CA LEU A 161 13.97 -0.46 2.82
C LEU A 161 14.72 -0.51 4.15
N VAL A 162 14.88 -1.71 4.74
CA VAL A 162 15.41 -1.91 6.10
C VAL A 162 16.91 -2.19 6.14
N THR A 163 17.53 -2.65 5.04
CA THR A 163 18.97 -2.96 5.01
C THR A 163 19.81 -1.90 4.31
N GLU A 164 19.30 -1.29 3.24
CA GLU A 164 20.05 -0.39 2.34
C GLU A 164 19.40 0.98 2.17
N GLY A 165 18.12 1.09 2.49
CA GLY A 165 17.28 2.24 2.21
C GLY A 165 17.28 3.29 3.32
N PRO A 166 16.29 4.20 3.30
CA PRO A 166 16.22 5.30 4.26
C PRO A 166 16.05 4.84 5.72
N LEU A 167 15.71 3.57 5.96
CA LEU A 167 15.54 3.01 7.30
C LEU A 167 16.74 2.16 7.74
N ALA A 168 17.77 1.99 6.92
CA ALA A 168 18.92 1.14 7.22
C ALA A 168 19.67 1.51 8.51
N SER A 169 19.67 2.81 8.84
CA SER A 169 20.29 3.39 10.04
C SER A 169 19.33 3.59 11.21
N CYS A 170 18.03 3.30 11.01
CA CYS A 170 17.04 3.39 12.08
C CYS A 170 17.12 2.14 12.98
N PRO A 171 16.88 2.27 14.29
CA PRO A 171 16.84 1.13 15.21
C PRO A 171 15.49 0.39 15.10
N LEU A 172 15.17 -0.05 13.89
CA LEU A 172 13.93 -0.75 13.57
C LEU A 172 13.90 -2.10 14.30
N LYS A 173 12.78 -2.40 14.95
CA LYS A 173 12.53 -3.65 15.67
C LYS A 173 11.38 -4.44 15.07
N GLU A 174 10.46 -3.76 14.38
CA GLU A 174 9.20 -4.34 13.93
C GLU A 174 8.89 -3.95 12.48
N LEU A 175 8.45 -4.94 11.71
CA LEU A 175 7.86 -4.78 10.40
C LEU A 175 6.41 -5.28 10.46
N HIS A 176 5.44 -4.40 10.25
CA HIS A 176 4.04 -4.78 10.16
C HIS A 176 3.57 -4.73 8.71
N ILE A 177 2.93 -5.81 8.23
CA ILE A 177 2.45 -5.92 6.85
C ILE A 177 0.96 -6.24 6.85
N TRP A 178 0.15 -5.38 6.23
CA TRP A 178 -1.26 -5.65 5.94
C TRP A 178 -1.37 -6.18 4.51
N GLU A 179 -1.96 -7.36 4.35
CA GLU A 179 -2.02 -8.10 3.08
C GLU A 179 -3.26 -9.00 3.05
N ASP A 180 -3.96 -9.04 1.91
CA ASP A 180 -5.19 -9.83 1.72
C ASP A 180 -4.93 -11.16 1.00
N ARG A 181 -3.76 -11.33 0.39
CA ARG A 181 -3.38 -12.57 -0.29
C ARG A 181 -2.74 -13.55 0.68
N LYS A 182 -3.38 -14.70 0.85
CA LYS A 182 -2.95 -15.71 1.82
C LYS A 182 -1.53 -16.19 1.57
N GLU A 183 -1.19 -16.47 0.31
CA GLU A 183 0.13 -16.94 -0.09
C GLU A 183 1.24 -15.91 0.16
N HIS A 184 0.92 -14.61 0.03
CA HIS A 184 1.86 -13.55 0.40
C HIS A 184 1.99 -13.45 1.92
N ALA A 185 0.86 -13.47 2.63
CA ALA A 185 0.82 -13.34 4.07
C ALA A 185 1.60 -14.47 4.77
N GLU A 186 1.47 -15.71 4.27
CA GLU A 186 2.24 -16.86 4.73
C GLU A 186 3.74 -16.67 4.49
N ALA A 187 4.16 -16.33 3.26
CA ALA A 187 5.57 -16.12 2.93
C ALA A 187 6.22 -14.98 3.74
N PHE A 188 5.47 -13.90 4.00
CA PHE A 188 5.96 -12.80 4.84
C PHE A 188 6.09 -13.18 6.31
N ALA A 189 5.21 -14.04 6.82
CA ALA A 189 5.21 -14.49 8.21
C ALA A 189 6.28 -15.54 8.49
N THR A 190 6.76 -16.26 7.47
CA THR A 190 7.81 -17.27 7.60
C THR A 190 9.13 -16.78 7.02
N ASP A 191 9.27 -16.83 5.70
CA ASP A 191 10.57 -16.76 5.01
C ASP A 191 11.19 -15.38 5.19
N LEU A 192 10.39 -14.33 4.97
CA LEU A 192 10.84 -12.95 5.20
C LEU A 192 11.09 -12.66 6.68
N ASN A 193 10.26 -13.20 7.57
CA ASN A 193 10.41 -12.98 9.01
C ASN A 193 11.74 -13.52 9.50
N ASP A 194 12.03 -14.78 9.20
CA ASP A 194 13.23 -15.47 9.66
C ASP A 194 14.47 -14.76 9.14
N GLU A 195 14.47 -14.38 7.87
CA GLU A 195 15.58 -13.64 7.28
C GLU A 195 15.81 -12.27 7.93
N LEU A 196 14.77 -11.45 8.09
CA LEU A 196 14.95 -10.11 8.67
C LEU A 196 15.30 -10.17 10.15
N PHE A 197 14.84 -11.22 10.85
CA PHE A 197 15.22 -11.47 12.22
C PHE A 197 16.71 -11.84 12.32
N ASP A 198 17.20 -12.71 11.46
CA ASP A 198 18.61 -13.11 11.44
C ASP A 198 19.54 -11.96 11.03
N LEU A 199 19.13 -11.14 10.05
CA LEU A 199 19.96 -10.03 9.56
C LEU A 199 19.99 -8.81 10.48
N LYS A 200 18.86 -8.46 11.10
CA LYS A 200 18.66 -7.16 11.79
C LYS A 200 17.90 -7.28 13.10
N SER A 201 17.52 -8.48 13.54
CA SER A 201 16.64 -8.72 14.69
C SER A 201 15.29 -8.00 14.59
N ILE A 202 14.79 -7.82 13.35
CA ILE A 202 13.47 -7.25 13.08
C ILE A 202 12.44 -8.37 13.13
N ARG A 203 11.37 -8.19 13.92
CA ARG A 203 10.23 -9.11 13.95
C ARG A 203 9.19 -8.68 12.92
N THR A 204 8.75 -9.61 12.08
CA THR A 204 7.70 -9.34 11.10
C THR A 204 6.35 -9.83 11.64
N THR A 205 5.36 -8.94 11.66
CA THR A 205 3.97 -9.24 12.01
C THR A 205 3.08 -9.02 10.79
N VAL A 206 2.42 -10.09 10.35
CA VAL A 206 1.50 -10.03 9.22
C VAL A 206 0.06 -9.94 9.72
N HIS A 207 -0.65 -8.92 9.26
CA HIS A 207 -2.06 -8.67 9.51
C HIS A 207 -2.84 -9.12 8.28
N PHE A 208 -3.32 -10.36 8.30
CA PHE A 208 -4.07 -10.93 7.18
C PHE A 208 -5.47 -10.30 7.08
N VAL A 209 -5.78 -9.67 5.94
CA VAL A 209 -7.04 -8.96 5.71
C VAL A 209 -8.02 -9.87 4.97
N THR A 210 -9.13 -10.20 5.62
CA THR A 210 -10.21 -11.02 5.04
C THR A 210 -11.32 -10.14 4.49
N PRO A 211 -12.22 -10.66 3.62
CA PRO A 211 -13.39 -9.89 3.14
C PRO A 211 -14.27 -9.32 4.25
N ASP A 212 -14.30 -9.96 5.42
CA ASP A 212 -15.10 -9.53 6.59
C ASP A 212 -14.37 -8.55 7.51
N THR A 213 -13.11 -8.19 7.19
CA THR A 213 -12.37 -7.17 7.93
C THR A 213 -13.10 -5.82 7.76
N PRO A 214 -13.52 -5.17 8.87
CA PRO A 214 -14.27 -3.91 8.82
C PRO A 214 -13.47 -2.76 8.22
#